data_AF-A0A1F8MB47-F1
#
_entry.id   AF-A0A1F8MB47-F1
#
_cell.length_a   1.000
_cell.length_b   1.000
_cell.length_c   1.000
_cell.angle_alpha   90.00
_cell.angle_beta   90.00
_cell.angle_gamma   90.00
#
_symmetry.space_group_name_H-M   'P 1'
#
loop_
_entity.id
_entity.type
_entity.pdbx_description
1 polymer ?
#
loop_
_entity_poly.entity_id
_entity_poly.type
_entity_poly.pdbx_seq_one_letter_code
_entity_poly.pdbx_strand_id
1 'polypeptide(L)' 'MLKTTEPLNQEYISVGFIAKHCGVSNTTVLRWISAGQLPAFRLPGGHYRIGREDLSGFLSRYGMPVDNNT' A
#
# COMPACT_ATOMS: atom_id res chain seq x y z
N MET A 1 -9.09 1.97 31.74
CA MET A 1 -8.03 1.38 30.91
C MET A 1 -7.88 2.22 29.66
N LEU A 2 -6.94 3.16 29.65
CA LEU A 2 -6.54 3.84 28.42
C LEU A 2 -5.61 2.85 27.70
N LYS A 3 -6.03 2.35 26.53
CA LYS A 3 -5.10 1.65 25.63
C LYS A 3 -4.17 2.73 25.09
N THR A 4 -2.95 2.77 25.60
CA THR A 4 -1.90 3.64 25.11
C THR A 4 -1.77 3.43 23.60
N THR A 5 -1.98 4.49 22.83
CA THR A 5 -1.76 4.52 21.38
C THR A 5 -0.27 4.28 21.16
N GLU A 6 0.11 3.04 20.88
CA GLU A 6 1.44 2.71 20.38
C GLU A 6 1.74 3.63 19.17
N PRO A 7 2.96 4.19 19.05
CA PRO A 7 3.29 5.05 17.94
C PRO A 7 3.07 4.29 16.62
N LEU A 8 2.46 4.98 15.65
CA LEU A 8 2.26 4.50 14.28
C LEU A 8 3.61 4.29 13.59
N ASN A 9 4.33 3.21 13.93
CA ASN A 9 5.55 2.80 13.24
C ASN A 9 5.24 2.14 11.88
N GLN A 10 4.05 2.40 11.34
CA GLN A 10 3.58 1.87 10.07
C GLN A 10 4.00 2.84 8.96
N GLU A 11 4.94 2.39 8.13
CA GLU A 11 5.34 3.11 6.94
C GLU A 11 4.22 3.05 5.89
N TYR A 12 3.84 4.21 5.37
CA TYR A 12 2.82 4.33 4.34
C TYR A 12 3.41 4.79 3.02
N ILE A 13 3.06 4.07 1.97
CA ILE A 13 3.53 4.34 0.61
C ILE A 13 2.39 4.88 -0.27
N SER A 14 2.77 5.61 -1.30
CA SER A 14 1.84 6.25 -2.23
C SER A 14 1.54 5.36 -3.45
N VAL A 15 0.41 5.62 -4.10
CA VAL A 15 0.05 5.01 -5.40
C VAL A 15 1.16 5.17 -6.43
N GLY A 16 1.77 6.36 -6.51
CA GLY A 16 2.85 6.63 -7.47
C GLY A 16 4.12 5.83 -7.18
N PHE A 17 4.45 5.61 -5.91
CA PHE A 17 5.56 4.76 -5.52
C PHE A 17 5.34 3.32 -5.98
N ILE A 18 4.16 2.75 -5.70
CA ILE A 18 3.78 1.38 -6.09
C ILE A 18 3.76 1.25 -7.62
N ALA A 19 3.21 2.22 -8.32
CA ALA A 19 3.16 2.25 -9.78
C ALA A 19 4.56 2.18 -10.39
N LYS A 20 5.49 3.02 -9.89
CA LYS A 20 6.88 2.99 -10.31
C LYS A 20 7.56 1.66 -9.97
N HIS A 21 7.34 1.15 -8.76
CA HIS A 21 7.94 -0.11 -8.29
C HIS A 21 7.49 -1.31 -9.13
N CYS A 22 6.19 -1.40 -9.43
CA CYS A 22 5.62 -2.52 -10.19
C CYS A 22 5.69 -2.32 -11.72
N GLY A 23 6.20 -1.18 -12.21
CA GLY A 23 6.24 -0.87 -13.64
C GLY A 23 4.85 -0.71 -14.29
N VAL A 24 3.86 -0.19 -13.55
CA VAL A 24 2.48 -0.02 -14.02
C VAL A 24 2.02 1.44 -13.92
N SER A 25 0.84 1.75 -14.47
CA SER A 25 0.23 3.06 -14.33
C SER A 25 -0.40 3.27 -12.94
N ASN A 26 -0.54 4.53 -12.50
CA ASN A 26 -1.33 4.85 -11.30
C ASN A 26 -2.77 4.32 -11.40
N THR A 27 -3.37 4.36 -12.60
CA THR A 27 -4.72 3.84 -12.85
C THR A 27 -4.81 2.33 -12.58
N THR A 28 -3.76 1.58 -12.89
CA THR A 28 -3.68 0.14 -12.58
C THR A 28 -3.71 -0.09 -11.07
N VAL A 29 -2.91 0.66 -10.31
CA VAL A 29 -2.88 0.57 -8.84
C VAL A 29 -4.22 0.99 -8.22
N LEU A 30 -4.82 2.07 -8.70
CA LEU A 30 -6.15 2.50 -8.25
C LEU A 30 -7.23 1.46 -8.52
N ARG A 31 -7.13 0.70 -9.62
CA ARG A 31 -8.03 -0.43 -9.91
C ARG A 31 -7.87 -1.55 -8.89
N TRP A 32 -6.65 -1.92 -8.51
CA TRP A 32 -6.40 -2.90 -7.45
C TRP A 32 -7.02 -2.48 -6.12
N ILE A 33 -6.90 -1.20 -5.76
CA ILE A 33 -7.53 -0.62 -4.57
C ILE A 33 -9.06 -0.69 -4.67
N SER A 34 -9.64 -0.21 -5.77
CA SER A 34 -11.10 -0.20 -5.96
C SER A 34 -11.73 -1.60 -6.00
N ALA A 35 -10.96 -2.60 -6.45
CA ALA A 35 -11.36 -4.00 -6.46
C ALA A 35 -11.20 -4.68 -5.09
N GLY A 36 -10.70 -3.98 -4.08
CA GLY A 36 -10.43 -4.53 -2.74
C GLY A 36 -9.25 -5.50 -2.71
N GLN A 37 -8.42 -5.54 -3.76
CA GLN A 37 -7.28 -6.44 -3.86
C GLN A 37 -6.07 -5.90 -3.08
N LEU A 38 -5.90 -4.57 -3.07
CA LEU A 38 -4.84 -3.87 -2.36
C LEU A 38 -5.45 -2.97 -1.28
N PRO A 39 -5.33 -3.32 0.01
CA PRO A 39 -5.84 -2.49 1.11
C PRO A 39 -5.21 -1.10 1.09
N ALA A 40 -6.05 -0.08 1.26
CA ALA A 40 -5.62 1.32 1.31
C ALA A 40 -6.65 2.16 2.04
N PHE A 41 -6.21 3.29 2.61
CA PHE A 41 -7.13 4.33 3.07
C PHE A 41 -6.96 5.61 2.24
N ARG A 42 -8.07 6.34 2.09
CA ARG A 42 -8.15 7.58 1.33
C ARG A 42 -7.97 8.76 2.28
N LEU A 43 -7.05 9.65 1.95
CA LEU A 43 -6.87 10.94 2.62
C LEU A 43 -7.99 11.91 2.20
N PRO A 44 -8.31 12.94 3.01
CA PRO A 44 -9.30 13.97 2.63
C PRO A 44 -9.02 14.64 1.28
N GLY A 45 -7.75 14.78 0.88
CA GLY A 45 -7.34 15.31 -0.43
C GLY A 45 -7.49 14.33 -1.61
N GLY A 46 -8.02 13.13 -1.38
CA GLY A 46 -8.30 12.16 -2.44
C GLY A 46 -7.16 11.18 -2.77
N HIS A 47 -5.95 11.41 -2.24
CA HIS A 47 -4.83 10.47 -2.38
C HIS A 47 -5.00 9.24 -1.49
N TYR A 48 -4.44 8.11 -1.92
CA TYR A 48 -4.40 6.88 -1.14
C TYR A 48 -3.05 6.68 -0.43
N ARG A 49 -3.10 5.96 0.68
CA ARG A 49 -1.96 5.42 1.41
C ARG A 49 -2.16 3.93 1.63
N ILE A 50 -1.09 3.19 1.41
CA ILE A 50 -1.03 1.73 1.50
C ILE A 50 0.00 1.40 2.57
N GLY A 51 -0.32 0.49 3.50
CA GLY A 51 0.67 0.02 4.47
C GLY A 51 1.75 -0.81 3.78
N ARG A 52 3.00 -0.73 4.24
CA ARG A 52 4.09 -1.54 3.66
C ARG A 52 3.80 -3.04 3.73
N GLU A 53 3.23 -3.51 4.84
CA GLU A 53 2.79 -4.90 5.02
C GLU A 53 1.68 -5.29 4.03
N ASP A 54 0.71 -4.40 3.79
CA ASP A 54 -0.37 -4.65 2.82
C ASP A 54 0.17 -4.81 1.39
N LEU A 55 1.16 -3.98 1.02
CA LEU A 55 1.84 -4.14 -0.27
C LEU A 55 2.61 -5.46 -0.33
N SER A 56 3.40 -5.77 0.70
CA SER A 56 4.17 -7.02 0.76
C SER A 56 3.27 -8.25 0.58
N GLY A 57 2.16 -8.30 1.33
CA GLY A 57 1.16 -9.35 1.21
C GLY A 57 0.49 -9.41 -0.17
N PHE A 58 0.19 -8.25 -0.76
CA PHE A 58 -0.34 -8.17 -2.13
C PHE A 58 0.65 -8.73 -3.15
N LEU A 59 1.91 -8.27 -3.13
CA LEU A 59 2.94 -8.70 -4.07
C LEU A 59 3.18 -10.21 -3.96
N SER A 60 3.32 -10.72 -2.74
CA SER A 60 3.47 -12.16 -2.47
C SER A 60 2.29 -12.96 -3.02
N ARG A 61 1.04 -12.53 -2.75
CA ARG A 61 -0.18 -13.20 -3.20
C ARG A 61 -0.26 -13.34 -4.72
N TYR A 62 0.24 -12.36 -5.48
CA TYR A 62 0.20 -12.35 -6.94
C TYR A 62 1.54 -12.79 -7.59
N GLY A 63 2.50 -13.26 -6.80
CA GLY A 63 3.81 -13.71 -7.31
C GLY A 63 4.64 -12.58 -7.93
N MET A 64 4.44 -11.35 -7.48
CA MET A 64 5.22 -10.19 -7.93
C MET A 64 6.53 -10.08 -7.14
N PRO A 65 7.59 -9.47 -7.72
CA PRO A 65 8.83 -9.23 -6.99
C PRO A 65 8.59 -8.40 -5.73
N VAL A 66 9.10 -8.88 -4.59
CA VAL A 66 9.14 -8.14 -3.32
C VAL A 66 10.53 -7.53 -3.15
N ASP A 67 10.61 -6.27 -2.71
CA ASP A 67 11.88 -5.67 -2.33
C ASP A 67 12.38 -6.27 -1.02
N ASN A 68 13.37 -7.14 -1.09
CA ASN A 68 14.02 -7.70 0.11
C ASN A 68 15.06 -6.76 0.75
N ASN A 69 15.18 -5.50 0.30
CA ASN A 69 16.17 -4.57 0.87
C ASN A 69 15.58 -3.82 2.06
N THR A 70 15.98 -4.34 3.23
CA THR A 70 15.90 -3.76 4.58
C THR A 70 16.53 -2.38 4.65
#